data_AF-Q56P25-F1
#
_entry.id   AF-Q56P25-F1
#
_cell.length_a   1.000
_cell.length_b   1.000
_cell.length_c   1.000
_cell.angle_alpha   90.00
_cell.angle_beta   90.00
_cell.angle_gamma   90.00
#
_symmetry.space_group_name_H-M   'P 1'
#
loop_
_entity.id
_entity.type
_entity.pdbx_description
1 polymer ?
#
loop_
_entity_poly.entity_id
_entity_poly.type
_entity_poly.pdbx_seq_one_letter_code
_entity_poly.pdbx_strand_id
1 'polypeptide(L)' 'MVITDRIENIDHLGFYIYRLCHDKETYKLQRKETVKGIQKREASNCATIRHFENKFAVETLICS' A
#
# COMPACT_ATOMS: atom_id res chain seq x y z
N MET A 1 -3.65 -9.64 0.72
CA MET A 1 -2.25 -9.84 0.28
C MET A 1 -1.97 -11.34 0.30
N VAL A 2 -1.04 -11.82 -0.52
CA VAL A 2 -0.64 -13.22 -0.56
C VAL A 2 0.87 -13.29 -0.32
N ILE A 3 1.30 -14.27 0.48
CA ILE A 3 2.72 -14.59 0.64
C ILE A 3 3.17 -15.25 -0.66
N THR A 4 4.21 -14.71 -1.28
CA THR A 4 4.79 -15.28 -2.49
C THR A 4 6.10 -15.96 -2.23
N ASP A 5 6.85 -15.50 -1.21
CA ASP A 5 8.19 -15.98 -0.95
C ASP A 5 8.63 -15.72 0.50
N ARG A 6 9.59 -16.48 1.00
CA ARG A 6 10.28 -16.24 2.27
C ARG A 6 11.56 -15.47 2.01
N ILE A 7 11.82 -14.43 2.80
CA ILE A 7 13.08 -13.68 2.71
C ILE A 7 14.08 -14.33 3.66
N GLU A 8 15.10 -14.99 3.09
CA GLU A 8 16.16 -15.65 3.86
C GLU A 8 17.23 -14.66 4.35
N ASN A 9 17.55 -13.65 3.54
CA ASN A 9 18.57 -12.66 3.87
C ASN A 9 17.97 -11.24 3.88
N ILE A 10 17.83 -10.70 5.09
CA ILE A 10 17.27 -9.37 5.35
C ILE A 10 18.36 -8.29 5.25
N ASP A 11 19.64 -8.66 5.33
CA ASP A 11 20.79 -7.74 5.36
C ASP A 11 20.86 -6.90 4.07
N HIS A 12 20.42 -7.47 2.95
CA HIS A 12 20.35 -6.79 1.65
C HIS A 12 19.24 -5.73 1.56
N LEU A 13 18.31 -5.67 2.51
CA LEU A 13 17.22 -4.68 2.55
C LEU A 13 17.62 -3.39 3.28
N GLY A 14 18.87 -3.30 3.75
CA GLY A 14 19.44 -2.13 4.38
C GLY A 14 19.17 -2.03 5.88
N PHE A 15 19.92 -1.13 6.53
CA PHE A 15 20.03 -1.05 7.99
C PHE A 15 18.68 -0.89 8.72
N TYR A 16 17.79 -0.04 8.20
CA TYR A 16 16.52 0.23 8.87
C TYR A 16 15.59 -0.99 8.86
N ILE A 17 15.53 -1.70 7.72
CA ILE A 17 14.70 -2.91 7.60
C ILE A 17 15.30 -4.04 8.42
N TYR A 18 16.63 -4.21 8.37
CA TYR A 18 17.34 -5.16 9.22
C TYR A 18 17.00 -4.96 10.71
N ARG A 19 17.10 -3.73 11.23
CA ARG A 19 16.80 -3.46 12.64
C ARG A 19 15.37 -3.87 13.07
N LEU A 20 14.41 -3.80 12.16
CA LEU A 20 13.00 -4.12 12.44
C LEU A 20 12.68 -5.61 12.32
N CYS A 21 13.36 -6.30 11.40
CA CYS A 21 13.02 -7.64 10.96
C CYS A 21 14.06 -8.71 11.28
N HIS A 22 15.25 -8.33 11.77
CA HIS A 22 16.24 -9.28 12.27
C HIS A 22 15.61 -10.18 13.34
N ASP A 23 15.92 -11.48 13.28
CA ASP A 23 15.33 -12.57 14.08
C ASP A 23 13.84 -12.86 13.89
N LYS A 24 13.20 -12.30 12.84
CA LYS A 24 11.79 -12.58 12.53
C LYS A 24 11.65 -13.27 11.19
N GLU A 25 10.66 -14.16 11.11
CA GLU A 25 10.25 -14.70 9.83
C GLU A 25 9.70 -13.58 8.94
N THR A 26 10.37 -13.35 7.82
CA THR A 26 10.05 -12.25 6.90
C THR A 26 9.61 -12.83 5.57
N TYR A 27 8.52 -12.30 5.02
CA TYR A 27 7.89 -12.81 3.81
C TYR A 27 7.64 -11.70 2.80
N LYS A 28 7.80 -12.02 1.52
CA LYS A 28 7.40 -11.15 0.43
C LYS A 28 5.88 -11.25 0.25
N LEU A 29 5.23 -10.10 0.34
CA LEU A 29 3.79 -9.98 0.13
C LEU A 29 3.52 -9.38 -1.23
N GLN A 30 2.67 -10.04 -2.02
CA GLN A 30 2.13 -9.48 -3.25
C GLN A 30 0.64 -9.14 -3.04
N ARG A 31 0.23 -8.01 -3.59
CA ARG A 31 -1.20 -7.70 -3.67
C ARG A 31 -1.82 -8.65 -4.69
N LYS A 32 -2.88 -9.37 -4.30
CA LYS A 32 -3.69 -10.09 -5.27
C LYS A 32 -4.35 -9.04 -6.15
N GLU A 33 -3.97 -8.98 -7.43
CA GLU A 33 -4.63 -8.09 -8.37
C GLU A 33 -6.10 -8.50 -8.43
N THR A 34 -6.98 -7.59 -8.03
CA THR A 34 -8.41 -7.77 -8.22
C THR A 34 -8.64 -7.76 -9.72
N VAL A 35 -8.90 -8.94 -10.29
CA VAL A 35 -9.35 -9.12 -11.68
C VAL A 35 -10.39 -8.03 -11.98
N LYS A 36 -10.12 -7.25 -13.04
CA LYS A 36 -10.93 -6.14 -13.58
C LYS A 36 -12.37 -6.10 -13.05
N GLY A 37 -12.73 -5.06 -12.30
CA GLY A 37 -14.09 -5.00 -11.78
C GLY A 37 -14.59 -3.68 -11.18
N ILE A 38 -13.93 -2.54 -11.39
CA ILE A 38 -14.58 -1.24 -11.22
C ILE A 38 -14.10 -0.35 -12.36
N GLN A 39 -14.87 -0.26 -13.44
CA GLN A 39 -14.84 0.99 -14.21
C GLN A 39 -15.32 2.07 -13.24
N LYS A 40 -14.50 3.11 -13.02
CA LYS A 40 -14.97 4.29 -12.30
C LYS A 40 -16.27 4.72 -12.99
N ARG A 41 -17.40 4.66 -12.29
CA ARG A 41 -18.63 5.28 -12.79
C ARG A 41 -18.28 6.74 -13.07
N GLU A 42 -18.80 7.28 -14.17
CA GLU A 42 -18.73 8.72 -14.37
C GLU A 42 -19.25 9.39 -13.10
N ALA A 43 -18.39 10.22 -12.54
CA ALA A 43 -18.55 10.70 -11.19
C ALA A 43 -19.32 12.03 -11.26
N SER A 44 -20.63 11.92 -11.49
CA SER A 44 -21.48 13.07 -11.79
C SER A 44 -21.77 13.97 -10.57
N ASN A 45 -21.30 13.60 -9.37
CA ASN A 45 -21.46 14.40 -8.16
C ASN A 45 -20.36 14.08 -7.11
N CYS A 46 -19.16 14.63 -7.29
CA CYS A 46 -18.05 14.44 -6.33
C CYS A 46 -17.89 15.64 -5.41
N ALA A 47 -17.56 15.37 -4.15
CA ALA A 47 -17.05 16.34 -3.21
C ALA A 47 -15.52 16.24 -3.12
N THR A 48 -14.86 17.38 -3.19
CA THR A 48 -13.43 17.51 -2.93
C THR A 48 -13.18 17.71 -1.45
N ILE A 49 -12.33 16.88 -0.85
CA ILE A 49 -11.85 17.06 0.52
C ILE A 49 -10.34 17.32 0.49
N ARG A 50 -9.92 18.43 1.08
CA ARG A 50 -8.51 18.73 1.35
C ARG A 50 -8.21 18.32 2.79
N HIS A 51 -7.29 17.39 2.96
CA HIS A 51 -6.92 16.89 4.28
C HIS A 51 -5.42 16.64 4.36
N PHE A 52 -4.93 16.35 5.56
CA PHE A 52 -3.54 15.98 5.78
C PHE A 52 -3.46 14.49 6.03
N GLU A 53 -2.88 13.73 5.10
CA GLU A 53 -2.60 12.30 5.29
C GLU A 53 -1.44 12.10 6.29
N ASN A 54 -0.58 13.14 6.42
CA ASN A 54 0.45 13.25 7.46
C ASN A 54 0.89 14.73 7.60
N LYS A 55 2.06 15.11 7.09
CA LYS A 55 2.56 16.50 7.05
C LYS A 55 2.22 17.24 5.76
N PHE A 56 1.70 16.53 4.75
CA PHE A 56 1.38 17.08 3.44
C PHE A 56 -0.12 17.20 3.27
N ALA A 57 -0.57 18.35 2.74
CA ALA A 57 -1.95 18.53 2.34
C ALA A 57 -2.19 17.76 1.03
N VAL A 58 -3.19 16.89 1.03
CA VAL A 58 -3.63 16.08 -0.11
C VAL A 58 -5.10 16.36 -0.41
N GLU A 59 -5.47 16.22 -1.67
CA GLU A 59 -6.83 16.39 -2.16
C GLU A 59 -7.41 15.03 -2.51
N THR A 60 -8.63 14.75 -2.05
CA THR A 60 -9.33 13.49 -2.33
C THR A 60 -10.73 13.77 -2.84
N LEU A 61 -11.09 13.07 -3.91
CA LEU A 61 -12.42 13.12 -4.50
C LEU A 61 -13.26 11.98 -3.94
N ILE A 62 -14.35 12.31 -3.26
CA ILE A 62 -15.36 11.36 -2.82
C ILE A 62 -16.57 11.53 -3.73
N CYS A 63 -16.96 10.46 -4.40
CA CYS A 63 -18.06 10.46 -5.37
C CYS A 63 -19.09 9.41 -4.93
N SER A 64 -20.37 9.80 -4.91
CA SER A 64 -21.52 8.95 -4.55
C SER A 64 -22.19 8.32 -5.76
#